data_AF-A0A142CB15-F1
#
_entry.id   AF-A0A142CB15-F1
#
_cell.length_a   1.000
_cell.length_b   1.000
_cell.length_c   1.000
_cell.angle_alpha   90.00
_cell.angle_beta   90.00
_cell.angle_gamma   90.00
#
_symmetry.space_group_name_H-M   'P 1'
#
loop_
_entity.id
_entity.type
_entity.pdbx_description
1 polymer ?
#
loop_
_entity_poly.entity_id
_entity_poly.type
_entity_poly.pdbx_seq_one_letter_code
_entity_poly.pdbx_strand_id
1 'polypeptide(L)'
;FETVTWNFETLPRRFQEMAFLNKGLTITLTDERPDHIIGAPKVLTYHYEGGLSDFVTHLNSKKDAIHNSVIDFEEHGDGISVEIAMQWNASYSESVYTFANTINTAEGGTHQEGFRAALTTIVNRYAREQKFLKEGKDDNLSGDDVREGLAAIISVKLADPQFEGQTKTKLGNTEAKSFVQKACNDHLRDWFERNPGEAKEIINKSLQASRARIAARQARDLTRRKSLLESGSGLPGKLADCQWSEPEKCELFIVEGDSAGGSAKGGRDPKFQANLPPRGKILNVEKARIDK
;
A
#
# COMPACT_ATOMS: atom_id res chain seq x y z
N PHE A 1 -21.62 26.22 1.21
CA PHE A 1 -20.79 25.35 0.35
C PHE A 1 -20.57 26.07 -0.98
N GLU A 2 -19.39 25.95 -1.58
CA GLU A 2 -19.08 26.53 -2.89
C GLU A 2 -19.75 25.75 -4.04
N THR A 3 -20.02 24.46 -3.84
CA THR A 3 -20.80 23.60 -4.72
C THR A 3 -21.86 22.83 -3.95
N VAL A 4 -23.01 22.58 -4.58
CA VAL A 4 -24.08 21.70 -4.09
C VAL A 4 -24.28 20.48 -5.00
N THR A 5 -23.45 20.35 -6.05
CA THR A 5 -23.51 19.25 -7.00
C THR A 5 -22.58 18.13 -6.57
N TRP A 6 -23.16 16.99 -6.20
CA TRP A 6 -22.41 15.81 -5.80
C TRP A 6 -21.81 15.08 -7.01
N ASN A 7 -20.62 14.51 -6.84
CA ASN A 7 -19.97 13.69 -7.86
C ASN A 7 -20.41 12.22 -7.71
N PHE A 8 -21.28 11.76 -8.61
CA PHE A 8 -21.75 10.38 -8.64
C PHE A 8 -20.65 9.36 -8.97
N GLU A 9 -19.47 9.75 -9.43
CA GLU A 9 -18.35 8.81 -9.62
C GLU A 9 -17.56 8.57 -8.31
N THR A 10 -17.73 9.44 -7.30
CA THR A 10 -17.01 9.30 -6.02
C THR A 10 -17.79 8.46 -5.00
N LEU A 11 -19.12 8.63 -4.94
CA LEU A 11 -19.98 7.93 -3.98
C LEU A 11 -20.01 6.40 -4.14
N PRO A 12 -20.11 5.83 -5.37
CA PRO A 12 -20.16 4.39 -5.61
C PRO A 12 -19.01 3.65 -4.97
N ARG A 13 -17.79 4.19 -5.08
CA ARG A 13 -16.59 3.59 -4.49
C ARG A 13 -16.70 3.46 -2.97
N ARG A 14 -17.21 4.50 -2.30
CA ARG A 14 -17.39 4.49 -0.84
C ARG A 14 -18.48 3.53 -0.39
N PHE A 15 -19.61 3.49 -1.10
CA PHE A 15 -20.68 2.55 -0.79
C PHE A 15 -20.28 1.10 -1.06
N GLN A 16 -19.54 0.86 -2.13
CA GLN A 16 -19.00 -0.46 -2.42
C GLN A 16 -18.01 -0.92 -1.33
N GLU A 17 -17.08 -0.05 -0.91
CA GLU A 17 -16.18 -0.30 0.23
C GLU A 17 -16.97 -0.65 1.51
N MET A 18 -18.02 0.10 1.83
CA MET A 18 -18.85 -0.16 3.01
C MET A 18 -19.61 -1.50 2.93
N ALA A 19 -20.10 -1.87 1.75
CA ALA A 19 -20.77 -3.15 1.55
C ALA A 19 -19.80 -4.33 1.72
N PHE A 20 -18.54 -4.20 1.29
CA PHE A 20 -17.51 -5.21 1.55
C PHE A 20 -17.17 -5.34 3.04
N LEU A 21 -17.10 -4.23 3.77
CA LEU A 21 -16.74 -4.19 5.19
C LEU A 21 -17.85 -4.74 6.12
N ASN A 22 -19.05 -4.97 5.58
CA ASN A 22 -20.22 -5.42 6.35
C ASN A 22 -20.92 -6.56 5.61
N LYS A 23 -20.54 -7.81 5.93
CA LYS A 23 -21.16 -9.03 5.36
C LYS A 23 -22.68 -8.96 5.41
N GLY A 24 -23.33 -9.22 4.28
CA GLY A 24 -24.78 -9.22 4.14
C GLY A 24 -25.45 -7.85 4.04
N LEU A 25 -24.71 -6.74 4.17
CA LEU A 25 -25.28 -5.39 3.98
C LEU A 25 -25.55 -5.13 2.49
N THR A 26 -26.79 -4.73 2.18
CA THR A 26 -27.15 -4.25 0.85
C THR A 26 -27.18 -2.72 0.83
N ILE A 27 -26.42 -2.11 -0.08
CA ILE A 27 -26.44 -0.66 -0.31
C ILE A 27 -26.87 -0.39 -1.75
N THR A 28 -27.96 0.36 -1.92
CA THR A 28 -28.46 0.81 -3.22
C THR A 28 -28.26 2.32 -3.36
N LEU A 29 -27.59 2.73 -4.44
CA LEU A 29 -27.38 4.12 -4.82
C LEU A 29 -28.13 4.39 -6.14
N THR A 30 -29.00 5.40 -6.15
CA THR A 30 -29.77 5.82 -7.31
C THR A 30 -29.46 7.28 -7.67
N ASP A 31 -29.10 7.55 -8.92
CA ASP A 31 -28.98 8.91 -9.47
C ASP A 31 -30.30 9.31 -10.15
N GLU A 32 -31.04 10.23 -9.52
CA GLU A 32 -32.31 10.76 -10.04
C GLU A 32 -32.14 12.11 -10.77
N ARG A 33 -30.91 12.58 -10.98
CA ARG A 33 -30.67 13.88 -11.62
C ARG A 33 -31.06 13.82 -13.11
N PRO A 34 -31.91 14.75 -13.60
CA PRO A 34 -32.47 14.68 -14.96
C PRO A 34 -31.43 14.60 -16.09
N ASP A 35 -30.29 15.28 -15.93
CA ASP A 35 -29.17 15.32 -16.87
C ASP A 35 -28.35 14.02 -16.91
N HIS A 36 -28.51 13.14 -15.92
CA HIS A 36 -27.86 11.83 -15.83
C HIS A 36 -28.77 10.66 -16.22
N ILE A 37 -30.06 10.91 -16.48
CA ILE A 37 -31.03 9.89 -16.87
C ILE A 37 -30.94 9.63 -18.39
N ILE A 38 -30.51 8.41 -18.76
CA ILE A 38 -30.61 7.91 -20.13
C ILE A 38 -31.70 6.84 -20.15
N GLY A 39 -32.95 7.27 -20.31
CA GLY A 39 -34.15 6.41 -20.26
C GLY A 39 -34.64 6.11 -18.84
N ALA A 40 -33.76 5.67 -17.94
CA ALA A 40 -34.07 5.40 -16.53
C ALA A 40 -32.98 5.92 -15.57
N PRO A 41 -33.28 6.14 -14.28
CA PRO A 41 -32.28 6.48 -13.27
C PRO A 41 -31.14 5.47 -13.22
N LYS A 42 -29.91 5.95 -13.00
CA LYS A 42 -28.74 5.08 -12.83
C LYS A 42 -28.81 4.47 -11.44
N VAL A 43 -29.05 3.17 -11.35
CA VAL A 43 -29.14 2.42 -10.07
C VAL A 43 -27.94 1.47 -9.95
N LEU A 44 -27.24 1.55 -8.82
CA LEU A 44 -26.15 0.64 -8.44
C LEU A 44 -26.52 -0.03 -7.12
N THR A 45 -26.42 -1.36 -7.06
CA THR A 45 -26.66 -2.13 -5.83
C THR A 45 -25.43 -2.96 -5.48
N TYR A 46 -24.99 -2.87 -4.23
CA TYR A 46 -23.86 -3.58 -3.66
C TYR A 46 -24.33 -4.52 -2.57
N HIS A 47 -23.92 -5.77 -2.63
CA HIS A 47 -24.20 -6.78 -1.62
C HIS A 47 -23.13 -7.87 -1.72
N TYR A 48 -22.45 -8.15 -0.62
CA TYR A 48 -21.30 -9.06 -0.58
C TYR A 48 -21.41 -9.96 0.66
N GLU A 49 -21.61 -11.25 0.41
CA GLU A 49 -21.69 -12.28 1.46
C GLU A 49 -20.29 -12.69 1.93
N GLY A 50 -19.29 -12.68 1.04
CA GLY A 50 -17.91 -13.01 1.36
C GLY A 50 -17.17 -11.89 2.11
N GLY A 51 -17.74 -10.68 2.18
CA GLY A 51 -17.15 -9.56 2.91
C GLY A 51 -15.75 -9.18 2.42
N LEU A 52 -14.74 -9.29 3.29
CA LEU A 52 -13.37 -8.92 2.94
C LEU A 52 -12.74 -9.84 1.88
N SER A 53 -13.11 -11.13 1.84
CA SER A 53 -12.65 -12.04 0.79
C SER A 53 -13.10 -11.60 -0.62
N ASP A 54 -14.35 -11.14 -0.76
CA ASP A 54 -14.86 -10.55 -2.01
C ASP A 54 -14.12 -9.25 -2.32
N PHE A 55 -13.77 -8.47 -1.30
CA PHE A 55 -13.02 -7.23 -1.48
C PHE A 55 -11.61 -7.48 -2.02
N VAL A 56 -10.87 -8.45 -1.45
CA VAL A 56 -9.55 -8.83 -1.95
C VAL A 56 -9.64 -9.37 -3.37
N THR A 57 -10.65 -10.20 -3.67
CA THR A 57 -10.92 -10.69 -5.02
C THR A 57 -11.18 -9.54 -6.00
N HIS A 58 -11.96 -8.54 -5.59
CA HIS A 58 -12.21 -7.33 -6.37
C HIS A 58 -10.92 -6.54 -6.63
N LEU A 59 -10.06 -6.36 -5.61
CA LEU A 59 -8.78 -5.66 -5.74
C LEU A 59 -7.80 -6.41 -6.66
N ASN A 60 -7.82 -7.73 -6.63
CA ASN A 60 -7.00 -8.57 -7.49
C ASN A 60 -7.62 -8.82 -8.87
N SER A 61 -8.84 -8.37 -9.16
CA SER A 61 -9.50 -8.61 -10.47
C SER A 61 -8.71 -8.12 -11.70
N LYS A 62 -7.81 -7.14 -11.51
CA LYS A 62 -6.93 -6.60 -12.56
C LYS A 62 -5.47 -7.06 -12.44
N LYS A 63 -5.19 -8.01 -11.54
CA LYS A 63 -3.85 -8.49 -11.21
C LYS A 63 -3.83 -10.02 -11.34
N ASP A 64 -2.66 -10.57 -11.63
CA ASP A 64 -2.50 -12.02 -11.69
C ASP A 64 -2.22 -12.56 -10.29
N ALA A 65 -3.21 -13.19 -9.64
CA ALA A 65 -3.01 -13.88 -8.37
C ALA A 65 -1.97 -14.99 -8.53
N ILE A 66 -1.06 -15.14 -7.56
CA ILE A 66 -0.03 -16.20 -7.64
C ILE A 66 -0.50 -17.52 -7.02
N HIS A 67 -1.56 -17.48 -6.23
CA HIS A 67 -2.17 -18.64 -5.57
C HIS A 67 -3.70 -18.48 -5.57
N ASN A 68 -4.45 -19.59 -5.56
CA ASN A 68 -5.87 -19.57 -5.88
C ASN A 68 -6.76 -19.15 -4.70
N SER A 69 -6.39 -19.51 -3.47
CA SER A 69 -7.25 -19.27 -2.32
C SER A 69 -6.99 -17.91 -1.66
N VAL A 70 -8.05 -17.16 -1.38
CA VAL A 70 -7.95 -15.98 -0.52
C VAL A 70 -7.86 -16.45 0.92
N ILE A 71 -6.87 -15.95 1.65
CA ILE A 71 -6.78 -16.18 3.09
C ILE A 71 -7.78 -15.24 3.74
N ASP A 72 -8.73 -15.76 4.49
CA ASP A 72 -9.76 -15.01 5.22
C ASP A 72 -9.90 -15.61 6.62
N PHE A 73 -9.94 -14.77 7.64
CA PHE A 73 -10.26 -15.16 9.01
C PHE A 73 -10.83 -13.99 9.82
N GLU A 74 -11.61 -14.34 10.86
CA GLU A 74 -12.16 -13.41 11.84
C GLU A 74 -11.81 -13.91 13.26
N GLU A 75 -11.52 -12.97 14.15
CA GLU A 75 -11.24 -13.25 15.56
C GLU A 75 -11.97 -12.23 16.44
N HIS A 76 -12.62 -12.71 17.50
CA HIS A 76 -13.33 -11.90 18.48
C HIS A 76 -12.63 -11.95 19.83
N GLY A 77 -12.36 -10.77 20.39
CA GLY A 77 -11.89 -10.58 21.76
C GLY A 77 -12.90 -9.78 22.57
N ASP A 78 -12.51 -9.43 23.80
CA ASP A 78 -13.31 -8.57 24.66
C ASP A 78 -13.20 -7.11 24.20
N GLY A 79 -14.30 -6.53 23.73
CA GLY A 79 -14.36 -5.14 23.25
C GLY A 79 -13.61 -4.86 21.93
N ILE A 80 -13.01 -5.87 21.30
CA ILE A 80 -12.27 -5.76 20.04
C ILE A 80 -12.54 -6.99 19.15
N SER A 81 -12.70 -6.78 17.85
CA SER A 81 -12.66 -7.86 16.85
C SER A 81 -11.81 -7.45 15.66
N VAL A 82 -11.32 -8.45 14.92
CA VAL A 82 -10.56 -8.24 13.69
C VAL A 82 -11.04 -9.23 12.63
N GLU A 83 -11.22 -8.72 11.43
CA GLU A 83 -11.43 -9.50 10.21
C GLU A 83 -10.32 -9.14 9.23
N ILE A 84 -9.65 -10.16 8.67
CA ILE A 84 -8.56 -9.97 7.72
C ILE A 84 -8.79 -10.88 6.52
N ALA A 85 -8.68 -10.30 5.33
CA ALA A 85 -8.53 -11.06 4.08
C ALA A 85 -7.26 -10.63 3.34
N MET A 86 -6.56 -11.58 2.71
CA MET A 86 -5.37 -11.28 1.92
C MET A 86 -5.08 -12.31 0.82
N GLN A 87 -4.38 -11.86 -0.23
CA GLN A 87 -3.90 -12.71 -1.31
C GLN A 87 -2.72 -12.04 -2.03
N TRP A 88 -1.70 -12.82 -2.40
CA TRP A 88 -0.57 -12.34 -3.19
C TRP A 88 -0.87 -12.39 -4.69
N ASN A 89 -0.32 -11.43 -5.41
CA ASN A 89 -0.37 -11.33 -6.86
C ASN A 89 1.03 -11.09 -7.47
N ALA A 90 1.14 -11.12 -8.79
CA ALA A 90 2.39 -10.99 -9.51
C ALA A 90 2.99 -9.57 -9.52
N SER A 91 2.25 -8.57 -9.00
CA SER A 91 2.71 -7.18 -8.96
C SER A 91 3.84 -6.97 -7.95
N TYR A 92 4.49 -5.81 -8.04
CA TYR A 92 5.60 -5.41 -7.17
C TYR A 92 5.19 -4.39 -6.11
N SER A 93 3.93 -3.94 -6.12
CA SER A 93 3.40 -2.99 -5.16
C SER A 93 2.65 -3.70 -4.03
N GLU A 94 2.82 -3.20 -2.82
CA GLU A 94 1.96 -3.54 -1.68
C GLU A 94 0.61 -2.83 -1.85
N SER A 95 -0.49 -3.53 -1.59
CA SER A 95 -1.86 -2.99 -1.59
C SER A 95 -2.56 -3.41 -0.30
N VAL A 96 -2.07 -2.89 0.83
CA VAL A 96 -2.62 -3.15 2.16
C VAL A 96 -3.48 -1.97 2.59
N TYR A 97 -4.78 -2.22 2.77
CA TYR A 97 -5.73 -1.23 3.27
C TYR A 97 -6.22 -1.62 4.65
N THR A 98 -6.36 -0.64 5.52
CA THR A 98 -6.69 -0.87 6.93
C THR A 98 -7.88 -0.01 7.32
N PHE A 99 -8.73 -0.56 8.18
CA PHE A 99 -9.96 0.07 8.62
C PHE A 99 -10.15 -0.13 10.12
N ALA A 100 -10.67 0.90 10.79
CA ALA A 100 -11.13 0.82 12.17
C ALA A 100 -12.57 1.33 12.25
N ASN A 101 -13.50 0.49 12.68
CA ASN A 101 -14.94 0.80 12.71
C ASN A 101 -15.45 1.35 11.36
N THR A 102 -15.09 0.69 10.25
CA THR A 102 -15.38 1.08 8.84
C THR A 102 -14.68 2.35 8.33
N ILE A 103 -13.93 3.06 9.18
CA ILE A 103 -13.16 4.24 8.79
C ILE A 103 -11.81 3.78 8.25
N ASN A 104 -11.45 4.24 7.05
CA ASN A 104 -10.15 3.96 6.44
C ASN A 104 -9.04 4.66 7.23
N THR A 105 -8.11 3.89 7.78
CA THR A 105 -6.91 4.37 8.46
C THR A 105 -5.77 4.51 7.47
N ALA A 106 -5.80 5.58 6.66
CA ALA A 106 -4.86 5.79 5.55
C ALA A 106 -3.40 5.95 5.99
N GLU A 107 -3.17 6.43 7.23
CA GLU A 107 -1.83 6.53 7.84
C GLU A 107 -1.47 5.28 8.66
N GLY A 108 -2.34 4.27 8.68
CA GLY A 108 -2.11 3.00 9.35
C GLY A 108 -2.49 3.01 10.82
N GLY A 109 -1.63 2.43 11.66
CA GLY A 109 -1.84 2.39 13.10
C GLY A 109 -1.41 1.07 13.72
N THR A 110 -1.73 0.93 15.00
CA THR A 110 -1.32 -0.19 15.85
C THR A 110 -1.77 -1.56 15.32
N HIS A 111 -2.99 -1.66 14.78
CA HIS A 111 -3.52 -2.86 14.11
C HIS A 111 -2.69 -3.25 12.88
N GLN A 112 -2.33 -2.29 12.03
CA GLN A 112 -1.49 -2.54 10.86
C GLN A 112 -0.08 -3.00 11.26
N GLU A 113 0.50 -2.39 12.30
CA GLU A 113 1.80 -2.81 12.82
C GLU A 113 1.77 -4.25 13.35
N GLY A 114 0.71 -4.62 14.09
CA GLY A 114 0.51 -5.97 14.60
C GLY A 114 0.45 -7.00 13.47
N PHE A 115 -0.32 -6.70 12.42
CA PHE A 115 -0.40 -7.51 11.21
C PHE A 115 0.97 -7.65 10.52
N ARG A 116 1.66 -6.53 10.26
CA ARG A 116 2.97 -6.53 9.56
C ARG A 116 4.03 -7.32 10.32
N ALA A 117 4.07 -7.18 11.64
CA ALA A 117 5.00 -7.92 12.48
C ALA A 117 4.69 -9.42 12.45
N ALA A 118 3.43 -9.82 12.66
CA ALA A 118 3.02 -11.22 12.62
C ALA A 118 3.35 -11.86 11.27
N LEU A 119 2.94 -11.23 10.17
CA LEU A 119 3.15 -11.77 8.83
C LEU A 119 4.63 -12.01 8.52
N THR A 120 5.49 -11.03 8.85
CA THR A 120 6.94 -11.15 8.65
C THR A 120 7.53 -12.31 9.45
N THR A 121 7.11 -12.47 10.71
CA THR A 121 7.56 -13.57 11.58
C THR A 121 7.12 -14.93 11.06
N ILE A 122 5.85 -15.05 10.65
CA ILE A 122 5.26 -16.33 10.19
C ILE A 122 5.91 -16.80 8.90
N VAL A 123 6.07 -15.91 7.92
CA VAL A 123 6.70 -16.25 6.64
C VAL A 123 8.15 -16.66 6.83
N ASN A 124 8.92 -15.93 7.66
CA ASN A 124 10.31 -16.31 7.96
C ASN A 124 10.39 -17.65 8.70
N ARG A 125 9.55 -17.87 9.71
CA ARG A 125 9.50 -19.13 10.47
C ARG A 125 9.22 -20.31 9.53
N TYR A 126 8.16 -20.22 8.75
CA TYR A 126 7.78 -21.28 7.82
C TYR A 126 8.85 -21.51 6.74
N ALA A 127 9.50 -20.44 6.25
CA ALA A 127 10.62 -20.55 5.31
C ALA A 127 11.84 -21.28 5.90
N ARG A 128 12.11 -21.12 7.20
CA ARG A 128 13.18 -21.85 7.91
C ARG A 128 12.82 -23.31 8.13
N GLU A 129 11.63 -23.57 8.65
CA GLU A 129 11.12 -24.93 8.94
C GLU A 129 11.09 -25.80 7.68
N GLN A 130 10.64 -25.22 6.56
CA GLN A 130 10.60 -25.89 5.26
C GLN A 130 11.93 -25.80 4.47
N LYS A 131 12.99 -25.27 5.08
CA LYS A 131 14.36 -25.18 4.53
C LYS A 131 14.50 -24.36 3.24
N PHE A 132 13.58 -23.44 2.97
CA PHE A 132 13.74 -22.41 1.93
C PHE A 132 14.83 -21.40 2.30
N LEU A 133 15.00 -21.14 3.60
CA LEU A 133 16.11 -20.35 4.16
C LEU A 133 16.99 -21.26 5.03
N LYS A 134 18.29 -21.35 4.73
CA LYS A 134 19.23 -22.17 5.48
C LYS A 134 19.74 -21.43 6.72
N GLU A 135 19.57 -22.03 7.89
CA GLU A 135 20.07 -21.48 9.16
C GLU A 135 21.57 -21.15 9.09
N GLY A 136 21.94 -19.99 9.62
CA GLY A 136 23.33 -19.51 9.65
C GLY A 136 23.93 -19.13 8.28
N LYS A 137 23.22 -19.33 7.17
CA LYS A 137 23.72 -19.01 5.82
C LYS A 137 22.90 -17.93 5.13
N ASP A 138 21.58 -18.08 5.11
CA ASP A 138 20.69 -17.13 4.45
C ASP A 138 20.14 -16.14 5.47
N ASP A 139 20.09 -14.86 5.10
CA ASP A 139 19.45 -13.81 5.91
C ASP A 139 17.92 -13.98 5.93
N ASN A 140 17.28 -13.40 6.96
CA ASN A 140 15.82 -13.33 7.00
C ASN A 140 15.28 -12.39 5.91
N LEU A 141 14.08 -12.70 5.43
CA LEU A 141 13.29 -11.82 4.57
C LEU A 141 12.87 -10.60 5.37
N SER A 142 13.03 -9.41 4.79
CA SER A 142 12.50 -8.18 5.37
C SER A 142 10.98 -8.12 5.21
N GLY A 143 10.31 -7.29 6.00
CA GLY A 143 8.86 -7.13 5.88
C GLY A 143 8.44 -6.64 4.49
N ASP A 144 9.26 -5.82 3.83
CA ASP A 144 8.97 -5.32 2.48
C ASP A 144 9.08 -6.44 1.44
N ASP A 145 10.05 -7.36 1.59
CA ASP A 145 10.18 -8.54 0.74
C ASP A 145 8.93 -9.44 0.85
N VAL A 146 8.37 -9.55 2.06
CA VAL A 146 7.19 -10.38 2.34
C VAL A 146 5.91 -9.75 1.77
N ARG A 147 5.77 -8.42 1.85
CA ARG A 147 4.56 -7.70 1.43
C ARG A 147 4.56 -7.27 -0.03
N GLU A 148 5.65 -7.48 -0.77
CA GLU A 148 5.68 -7.25 -2.21
C GLU A 148 4.55 -8.03 -2.90
N GLY A 149 3.68 -7.33 -3.64
CA GLY A 149 2.54 -7.92 -4.34
C GLY A 149 1.42 -8.45 -3.44
N LEU A 150 1.42 -8.15 -2.14
CA LEU A 150 0.33 -8.48 -1.23
C LEU A 150 -0.85 -7.52 -1.42
N ALA A 151 -2.04 -8.06 -1.67
CA ALA A 151 -3.30 -7.35 -1.47
C ALA A 151 -3.93 -7.82 -0.16
N ALA A 152 -4.16 -6.91 0.79
CA ALA A 152 -4.77 -7.26 2.08
C ALA A 152 -5.74 -6.19 2.57
N ILE A 153 -6.79 -6.63 3.23
CA ILE A 153 -7.74 -5.80 3.96
C ILE A 153 -7.72 -6.21 5.41
N ILE A 154 -7.51 -5.25 6.31
CA ILE A 154 -7.53 -5.45 7.76
C ILE A 154 -8.60 -4.54 8.32
N SER A 155 -9.69 -5.12 8.85
CA SER A 155 -10.80 -4.39 9.44
C SER A 155 -10.88 -4.72 10.92
N VAL A 156 -10.63 -3.74 11.79
CA VAL A 156 -10.81 -3.88 13.23
C VAL A 156 -12.09 -3.19 13.68
N LYS A 157 -12.81 -3.80 14.63
CA LYS A 157 -13.94 -3.19 15.32
C LYS A 157 -13.57 -3.04 16.80
N LEU A 158 -13.67 -1.82 17.33
CA LEU A 158 -13.34 -1.51 18.73
C LEU A 158 -14.49 -0.78 19.39
N ALA A 159 -14.76 -1.11 20.66
CA ALA A 159 -15.70 -0.38 21.49
C ALA A 159 -15.26 1.07 21.71
N ASP A 160 -13.99 1.27 22.08
CA ASP A 160 -13.39 2.57 22.41
C ASP A 160 -12.17 2.89 21.52
N PRO A 161 -12.37 3.31 20.25
CA PRO A 161 -11.27 3.60 19.34
C PRO A 161 -10.60 4.95 19.69
N GLN A 162 -9.26 4.93 19.76
CA GLN A 162 -8.39 6.08 19.94
C GLN A 162 -7.60 6.33 18.65
N PHE A 163 -7.69 7.53 18.11
CA PHE A 163 -6.98 7.93 16.90
C PHE A 163 -5.94 9.01 17.19
N GLU A 164 -4.83 8.97 16.46
CA GLU A 164 -3.89 10.09 16.42
C GLU A 164 -4.48 11.20 15.55
N GLY A 165 -4.76 12.36 16.16
CA GLY A 165 -5.29 13.53 15.47
C GLY A 165 -6.77 13.45 15.09
N GLN A 166 -7.28 14.58 14.58
CA GLN A 166 -8.72 14.75 14.29
C GLN A 166 -9.17 14.02 13.02
N THR A 167 -8.28 13.80 12.05
CA THR A 167 -8.59 13.19 10.76
C THR A 167 -8.90 11.70 10.85
N LYS A 168 -8.73 11.08 12.03
CA LYS A 168 -8.96 9.65 12.29
C LYS A 168 -8.23 8.74 11.30
N THR A 169 -7.04 9.17 10.85
CA THR A 169 -6.25 8.50 9.82
C THR A 169 -5.33 7.42 10.38
N LYS A 170 -5.03 7.46 11.68
CA LYS A 170 -4.12 6.51 12.34
C LYS A 170 -4.67 6.02 13.67
N LEU A 171 -4.76 4.69 13.84
CA LEU A 171 -5.23 4.06 15.09
C LEU A 171 -4.12 4.00 16.14
N GLY A 172 -4.43 4.41 17.37
CA GLY A 172 -3.51 4.51 18.50
C GLY A 172 -3.73 3.49 19.63
N ASN A 173 -4.80 2.67 19.59
CA ASN A 173 -5.06 1.65 20.63
C ASN A 173 -3.92 0.63 20.70
N THR A 174 -3.16 0.62 21.80
CA THR A 174 -2.03 -0.33 21.93
C THR A 174 -2.50 -1.79 22.02
N GLU A 175 -3.68 -2.07 22.61
CA GLU A 175 -4.22 -3.44 22.64
C GLU A 175 -4.49 -4.01 21.24
N ALA A 176 -4.83 -3.16 20.27
CA ALA A 176 -5.12 -3.59 18.90
C ALA A 176 -3.90 -4.23 18.24
N LYS A 177 -2.69 -3.77 18.55
CA LYS A 177 -1.44 -4.37 18.03
C LYS A 177 -1.29 -5.82 18.49
N SER A 178 -1.35 -6.04 19.80
CA SER A 178 -1.17 -7.37 20.39
C SER A 178 -2.29 -8.32 19.99
N PHE A 179 -3.53 -7.83 19.94
CA PHE A 179 -4.68 -8.62 19.53
C PHE A 179 -4.58 -9.08 18.07
N VAL A 180 -4.32 -8.16 17.13
CA VAL A 180 -4.16 -8.49 15.71
C VAL A 180 -2.95 -9.40 15.49
N GLN A 181 -1.83 -9.14 16.18
CA GLN A 181 -0.64 -9.97 16.08
C GLN A 181 -0.91 -11.41 16.54
N LYS A 182 -1.68 -11.60 17.62
CA LYS A 182 -2.08 -12.92 18.10
C LYS A 182 -2.98 -13.63 17.08
N ALA A 183 -4.05 -12.98 16.64
CA ALA A 183 -4.98 -13.53 15.65
C ALA A 183 -4.24 -13.98 14.38
N CYS A 184 -3.32 -13.14 13.87
CA CYS A 184 -2.50 -13.49 12.71
C CYS A 184 -1.59 -14.70 12.99
N ASN A 185 -0.94 -14.77 14.16
CA ASN A 185 -0.08 -15.90 14.51
C ASN A 185 -0.83 -17.23 14.57
N ASP A 186 -2.07 -17.22 15.04
CA ASP A 186 -2.89 -18.42 15.18
C ASP A 186 -3.42 -18.86 13.82
N HIS A 187 -4.12 -17.97 13.10
CA HIS A 187 -4.81 -18.29 11.85
C HIS A 187 -3.88 -18.44 10.65
N LEU A 188 -2.88 -17.55 10.48
CA LEU A 188 -1.98 -17.65 9.33
C LEU A 188 -1.03 -18.84 9.46
N ARG A 189 -0.59 -19.15 10.68
CA ARG A 189 0.26 -20.33 10.87
C ARG A 189 -0.47 -21.59 10.42
N ASP A 190 -1.69 -21.78 10.92
CA ASP A 190 -2.52 -22.92 10.57
C ASP A 190 -2.82 -22.96 9.05
N TRP A 191 -3.11 -21.81 8.43
CA TRP A 191 -3.30 -21.76 6.98
C TRP A 191 -2.05 -22.17 6.19
N PHE A 192 -0.86 -21.70 6.57
CA PHE A 192 0.41 -22.06 5.91
C PHE A 192 0.71 -23.56 6.03
N GLU A 193 0.40 -24.16 7.19
CA GLU A 193 0.55 -25.61 7.42
C GLU A 193 -0.46 -26.43 6.59
N ARG A 194 -1.71 -25.95 6.45
CA ARG A 194 -2.76 -26.61 5.64
C ARG A 194 -2.58 -26.46 4.13
N ASN A 195 -1.89 -25.40 3.68
CA ASN A 195 -1.75 -25.06 2.25
C ASN A 195 -0.28 -25.00 1.81
N PRO A 196 0.49 -26.10 1.89
CA PRO A 196 1.94 -26.07 1.66
C PRO A 196 2.34 -25.67 0.23
N GLY A 197 1.48 -25.96 -0.77
CA GLY A 197 1.69 -25.57 -2.16
C GLY A 197 1.65 -24.05 -2.35
N GLU A 198 0.58 -23.41 -1.88
CA GLU A 198 0.40 -21.96 -1.97
C GLU A 198 1.40 -21.23 -1.07
N ALA A 199 1.67 -21.75 0.13
CA ALA A 199 2.70 -21.22 1.03
C ALA A 199 4.09 -21.18 0.36
N LYS A 200 4.44 -22.21 -0.41
CA LYS A 200 5.69 -22.25 -1.19
C LYS A 200 5.72 -21.16 -2.26
N GLU A 201 4.61 -20.89 -2.95
CA GLU A 201 4.52 -19.81 -3.94
C GLU A 201 4.75 -18.44 -3.31
N ILE A 202 4.13 -18.18 -2.15
CA ILE A 202 4.32 -16.96 -1.37
C ILE A 202 5.80 -16.77 -0.99
N ILE A 203 6.45 -17.79 -0.42
CA ILE A 203 7.87 -17.73 -0.04
C ILE A 203 8.77 -17.48 -1.25
N ASN A 204 8.51 -18.17 -2.37
CA ASN A 204 9.31 -17.99 -3.58
C ASN A 204 9.21 -16.56 -4.10
N LYS A 205 8.02 -15.96 -4.06
CA LYS A 205 7.84 -14.54 -4.41
C LYS A 205 8.66 -13.64 -3.48
N SER A 206 8.59 -13.85 -2.16
CA SER A 206 9.37 -13.05 -1.21
C SER A 206 10.89 -13.24 -1.37
N LEU A 207 11.35 -14.44 -1.71
CA LEU A 207 12.76 -14.69 -2.03
C LEU A 207 13.20 -13.95 -3.30
N GLN A 208 12.34 -13.87 -4.32
CA GLN A 208 12.62 -13.09 -5.53
C GLN A 208 12.71 -11.60 -5.21
N ALA A 209 11.79 -11.07 -4.41
CA ALA A 209 11.81 -9.68 -3.93
C ALA A 209 13.11 -9.37 -3.16
N SER A 210 13.49 -10.24 -2.22
CA SER A 210 14.74 -10.11 -1.45
C SER A 210 15.99 -10.11 -2.34
N ARG A 211 16.08 -11.02 -3.31
CA ARG A 211 17.19 -11.03 -4.28
C ARG A 211 17.25 -9.76 -5.11
N ALA A 212 16.11 -9.25 -5.57
CA ALA A 212 16.03 -8.00 -6.32
C ALA A 212 16.49 -6.81 -5.46
N ARG A 213 16.03 -6.73 -4.20
CA ARG A 213 16.43 -5.69 -3.25
C ARG A 213 17.94 -5.71 -2.98
N ILE A 214 18.52 -6.88 -2.73
CA ILE A 214 19.96 -7.04 -2.49
C ILE A 214 20.76 -6.63 -3.73
N ALA A 215 20.35 -7.08 -4.92
CA ALA A 215 20.99 -6.71 -6.18
C ALA A 215 20.93 -5.19 -6.43
N ALA A 216 19.76 -4.57 -6.22
CA ALA A 216 19.59 -3.12 -6.34
C ALA A 216 20.46 -2.34 -5.35
N ARG A 217 20.57 -2.82 -4.11
CA ARG A 217 21.47 -2.23 -3.10
C ARG A 217 22.94 -2.32 -3.53
N GLN A 218 23.39 -3.48 -3.97
CA GLN A 218 24.77 -3.68 -4.44
C GLN A 218 25.09 -2.80 -5.66
N ALA A 219 24.14 -2.66 -6.60
CA ALA A 219 24.28 -1.76 -7.74
C ALA A 219 24.42 -0.29 -7.30
N ARG A 220 23.57 0.18 -6.36
CA ARG A 220 23.65 1.53 -5.78
C ARG A 220 24.95 1.78 -5.01
N ASP A 221 25.44 0.80 -4.26
CA ASP A 221 26.70 0.93 -3.51
C ASP A 221 27.92 0.94 -4.45
N LEU A 222 27.85 0.23 -5.59
CA LEU A 222 28.87 0.28 -6.64
C LEU A 222 28.89 1.64 -7.35
N THR A 223 27.72 2.22 -7.67
CA THR A 223 27.63 3.55 -8.29
C THR A 223 28.01 4.67 -7.33
N ARG A 224 27.63 4.58 -6.05
CA ARG A 224 28.03 5.56 -5.02
C ARG A 224 29.54 5.56 -4.79
N ARG A 225 30.19 4.39 -4.77
CA ARG A 225 31.67 4.30 -4.70
C ARG A 225 32.34 4.90 -5.93
N LYS A 226 31.79 4.73 -7.13
CA LYS A 226 32.26 5.42 -8.34
C LYS A 226 32.07 6.94 -8.25
N SER A 227 30.90 7.39 -7.77
CA SER A 227 30.58 8.81 -7.61
C SER A 227 31.46 9.54 -6.57
N LEU A 228 31.94 8.84 -5.54
CA LEU A 228 32.90 9.41 -4.56
C LEU A 228 34.29 9.69 -5.18
N LEU A 229 34.67 8.98 -6.25
CA LEU A 229 35.88 9.26 -7.04
C LEU A 229 35.66 10.38 -8.06
N GLU A 230 34.41 10.69 -8.41
CA GLU A 230 34.00 11.76 -9.32
C GLU A 230 33.42 12.96 -8.54
N SER A 231 34.08 13.37 -7.45
CA SER A 231 33.63 14.46 -6.58
C SER A 231 33.51 15.81 -7.32
N GLY A 232 32.33 16.03 -7.90
CA GLY A 232 31.82 17.28 -8.45
C GLY A 232 30.31 17.35 -8.18
N SER A 233 29.94 18.25 -7.28
CA SER A 233 28.60 18.58 -6.76
C SER A 233 27.40 18.49 -7.73
N GLY A 234 26.29 17.93 -7.23
CA GLY A 234 24.93 18.13 -7.76
C GLY A 234 24.62 17.37 -9.06
N LEU A 235 23.35 17.34 -9.46
CA LEU A 235 22.90 16.85 -10.77
C LEU A 235 23.49 17.78 -11.87
N PRO A 236 24.60 17.41 -12.55
CA PRO A 236 25.31 18.35 -13.39
C PRO A 236 24.46 18.73 -14.60
N GLY A 237 24.20 20.03 -14.77
CA GLY A 237 23.60 20.60 -15.98
C GLY A 237 22.07 20.54 -16.11
N LYS A 238 21.33 20.07 -15.09
CA LYS A 238 19.84 20.02 -15.16
C LYS A 238 19.14 20.79 -14.06
N LEU A 239 19.56 20.59 -12.80
CA LEU A 239 19.01 21.36 -11.70
C LEU A 239 19.55 22.78 -11.77
N ALA A 240 18.66 23.75 -11.99
CA ALA A 240 18.99 25.13 -11.69
C ALA A 240 18.78 25.29 -10.18
N ASP A 241 19.85 25.29 -9.41
CA ASP A 241 19.76 25.33 -7.95
C ASP A 241 19.42 26.74 -7.43
N CYS A 242 19.03 26.83 -6.15
CA CYS A 242 18.84 28.08 -5.42
C CYS A 242 20.06 28.39 -4.52
N GLN A 243 20.15 29.61 -3.99
CA GLN A 243 21.29 30.04 -3.17
C GLN A 243 21.20 29.59 -1.71
N TRP A 244 19.99 29.40 -1.20
CA TRP A 244 19.75 28.98 0.17
C TRP A 244 19.88 27.47 0.34
N SER A 245 20.37 27.07 1.51
CA SER A 245 20.55 25.66 1.89
C SER A 245 19.56 25.19 2.96
N GLU A 246 18.74 26.10 3.51
CA GLU A 246 17.74 25.81 4.53
C GLU A 246 16.45 25.25 3.87
N PRO A 247 16.14 23.94 3.97
CA PRO A 247 15.07 23.33 3.18
C PRO A 247 13.68 23.93 3.41
N GLU A 248 13.42 24.40 4.63
CA GLU A 248 12.13 25.00 5.02
C GLU A 248 11.84 26.32 4.29
N LYS A 249 12.88 26.96 3.75
CA LYS A 249 12.79 28.22 3.03
C LYS A 249 12.91 28.05 1.52
N CYS A 250 13.24 26.85 1.05
CA CYS A 250 13.50 26.58 -0.36
C CYS A 250 12.27 25.99 -1.05
N GLU A 251 12.06 26.37 -2.30
CA GLU A 251 11.00 25.86 -3.16
C GLU A 251 11.61 25.14 -4.37
N LEU A 252 11.03 24.01 -4.77
CA LEU A 252 11.43 23.27 -5.97
C LEU A 252 10.29 23.25 -6.99
N PHE A 253 10.53 23.88 -8.14
CA PHE A 253 9.62 23.86 -9.28
C PHE A 253 9.98 22.73 -10.24
N ILE A 254 9.03 21.84 -10.50
CA ILE A 254 9.15 20.78 -11.51
C ILE A 254 8.41 21.25 -12.76
N VAL A 255 9.15 21.43 -13.86
CA VAL A 255 8.63 22.08 -15.08
C VAL A 255 8.83 21.21 -16.32
N GLU A 256 7.78 21.02 -17.12
CA GLU A 256 7.84 20.12 -18.27
C GLU A 256 8.68 20.70 -19.42
N GLY A 257 9.80 20.04 -19.70
CA GLY A 257 10.65 20.32 -20.86
C GLY A 257 11.55 21.55 -20.74
N ASP A 258 12.52 21.64 -21.65
CA ASP A 258 13.55 22.69 -21.61
C ASP A 258 12.98 24.10 -21.94
N SER A 259 11.85 24.17 -22.66
CA SER A 259 11.19 25.44 -23.01
C SER A 259 10.57 26.11 -21.78
N ALA A 260 9.70 25.39 -21.04
CA ALA A 260 9.16 25.88 -19.77
C ALA A 260 10.27 26.05 -18.72
N GLY A 261 11.29 25.18 -18.74
CA GLY A 261 12.48 25.29 -17.90
C GLY A 261 13.24 26.61 -18.09
N GLY A 262 13.41 27.07 -19.33
CA GLY A 262 14.05 28.35 -19.64
C GLY A 262 13.28 29.55 -19.09
N SER A 263 11.97 29.60 -19.34
CA SER A 263 11.09 30.68 -18.84
C SER A 263 11.04 30.69 -17.32
N ALA A 264 10.86 29.52 -16.69
CA ALA A 264 10.85 29.41 -15.23
C ALA A 264 12.20 29.82 -14.63
N LYS A 265 13.33 29.46 -15.27
CA LYS A 265 14.66 29.85 -14.78
C LYS A 265 14.88 31.36 -14.85
N GLY A 266 14.31 32.03 -15.87
CA GLY A 266 14.41 33.49 -16.02
C GLY A 266 13.51 34.28 -15.07
N GLY A 267 12.36 33.72 -14.67
CA GLY A 267 11.37 34.41 -13.83
C GLY A 267 11.43 34.14 -12.34
N ARG A 268 12.26 33.18 -11.90
CA ARG A 268 12.35 32.79 -10.48
C ARG A 268 13.15 33.79 -9.64
N ASP A 269 12.92 33.79 -8.33
CA ASP A 269 13.87 34.34 -7.38
C ASP A 269 14.98 33.29 -7.09
N PRO A 270 16.21 33.48 -7.59
CA PRO A 270 17.29 32.50 -7.43
C PRO A 270 17.74 32.33 -5.98
N LYS A 271 17.31 33.19 -5.05
CA LYS A 271 17.65 33.06 -3.63
C LYS A 271 17.08 31.78 -3.04
N PHE A 272 15.80 31.48 -3.30
CA PHE A 272 15.10 30.38 -2.65
C PHE A 272 14.37 29.43 -3.62
N GLN A 273 14.30 29.75 -4.91
CA GLN A 273 13.57 28.92 -5.89
C GLN A 273 14.52 28.14 -6.78
N ALA A 274 14.45 26.81 -6.70
CA ALA A 274 15.16 25.86 -7.55
C ALA A 274 14.23 25.34 -8.66
N ASN A 275 14.77 25.08 -9.85
CA ASN A 275 13.99 24.55 -10.98
C ASN A 275 14.60 23.25 -11.50
N LEU A 276 13.76 22.24 -11.66
CA LEU A 276 14.11 20.93 -12.18
C LEU A 276 13.24 20.57 -13.39
N PRO A 277 13.76 20.66 -14.62
CA PRO A 277 13.10 20.14 -15.80
C PRO A 277 13.38 18.62 -15.96
N PRO A 278 12.42 17.71 -15.70
CA PRO A 278 12.60 16.29 -15.99
C PRO A 278 12.69 16.08 -17.51
N ARG A 279 13.54 15.13 -17.93
CA ARG A 279 13.68 14.78 -19.34
C ARG A 279 12.83 13.56 -19.68
N GLY A 280 12.05 13.68 -20.75
CA GLY A 280 11.23 12.61 -21.27
C GLY A 280 9.99 12.34 -20.41
N LYS A 281 9.30 11.25 -20.72
CA LYS A 281 8.10 10.85 -19.99
C LYS A 281 8.50 10.23 -18.66
N ILE A 282 7.90 10.71 -17.57
CA ILE A 282 8.03 10.08 -16.25
C ILE A 282 7.52 8.64 -16.36
N LEU A 283 8.31 7.71 -15.84
CA LEU A 283 7.96 6.29 -15.82
C LEU A 283 6.66 6.09 -15.03
N ASN A 284 5.77 5.22 -15.53
CA ASN A 284 4.58 4.84 -14.77
C ASN A 284 5.00 3.93 -13.60
N VAL A 285 5.12 4.53 -12.42
CA VAL A 285 5.55 3.87 -11.18
C VAL A 285 4.53 2.86 -10.64
N GLU A 286 3.27 2.88 -11.08
CA GLU A 286 2.29 1.86 -10.67
C GLU A 286 2.59 0.49 -11.30
N LYS A 287 3.34 0.46 -12.42
CA LYS A 287 3.64 -0.76 -13.19
C LYS A 287 5.12 -1.12 -13.21
N ALA A 288 6.00 -0.25 -12.73
CA ALA A 288 7.44 -0.44 -12.77
C ALA A 288 7.99 -0.92 -11.42
N ARG A 289 9.05 -1.73 -11.46
CA ARG A 289 9.83 -2.10 -10.27
C ARG A 289 10.80 -0.97 -9.90
N ILE A 290 11.22 -0.92 -8.64
CA ILE A 290 12.19 0.07 -8.12
C ILE A 290 13.57 -0.01 -8.80
N ASP A 291 13.93 -1.14 -9.41
CA ASP A 291 15.22 -1.35 -10.08
C ASP A 291 15.24 -0.93 -11.57
N LYS A 292 14.12 -0.51 -12.14
CA LYS A 292 13.99 0.02 -13.51
C LYS A 292 13.77 1.52 -13.54
#